data_AF-A0A661RYU9-F1
#
_entry.id   AF-A0A661RYU9-F1
#
_cell.length_a   1.000
_cell.length_b   1.000
_cell.length_c   1.000
_cell.angle_alpha   90.00
_cell.angle_beta   90.00
_cell.angle_gamma   90.00
#
_symmetry.space_group_name_H-M   'P 1'
#
loop_
_entity.id
_entity.type
_entity.pdbx_description
1 polymer ?
#
loop_
_entity_poly.entity_id
_entity_poly.type
_entity_poly.pdbx_seq_one_letter_code
_entity_poly.pdbx_strand_id
1 'polypeptide(L)' 'MEAGIIMANFLYAIFGVILTLVFMLLGFKLFDKLTPFDTSKQLSDNNIAVGIVVGSIFIGLGIAVGLVIGMGLN' A
#
# COMPACT_ATOMS: atom_id res chain seq x y z
N MET A 1 26.32 19.36 8.01
CA MET A 1 25.38 18.87 9.03
C MET A 1 23.95 18.84 8.50
N GLU A 2 23.47 19.92 7.88
CA GLU A 2 22.11 20.01 7.31
C GLU A 2 21.86 19.08 6.10
N ALA A 3 22.80 18.99 5.15
CA ALA A 3 22.65 18.14 3.96
C ALA A 3 22.51 16.63 4.29
N GLY A 4 23.13 16.17 5.38
CA GLY A 4 23.03 14.77 5.82
C GLY A 4 21.64 14.43 6.36
N ILE A 5 21.01 15.36 7.07
CA ILE A 5 19.64 15.21 7.60
C ILE A 5 18.63 15.19 6.46
N ILE A 6 18.78 16.09 5.48
CA ILE A 6 17.92 16.11 4.28
C ILE A 6 18.03 14.79 3.53
N MET A 7 19.25 14.29 3.30
CA MET A 7 19.46 13.00 2.64
C MET A 7 18.82 11.83 3.40
N ALA A 8 18.94 11.80 4.74
CA ALA A 8 18.33 10.76 5.57
C ALA A 8 16.79 10.77 5.49
N ASN A 9 16.16 11.95 5.48
CA ASN A 9 14.71 12.08 5.35
C ASN A 9 14.21 11.59 3.98
N PHE A 10 14.94 11.91 2.90
CA PHE A 10 14.61 11.39 1.57
C PHE A 10 14.73 9.87 1.51
N LEU A 11 15.80 9.31 2.09
CA LEU A 11 15.96 7.86 2.20
C LEU A 11 14.79 7.23 2.96
N TYR A 12 14.42 7.79 4.12
CA TYR A 12 13.30 7.32 4.91
C TYR A 12 11.99 7.34 4.12
N ALA A 13 11.70 8.44 3.42
CA ALA A 13 10.51 8.57 2.58
C ALA A 13 10.48 7.54 1.44
N ILE A 14 11.61 7.33 0.74
CA ILE A 14 11.72 6.34 -0.32
C ILE A 14 11.50 4.93 0.22
N PHE A 15 12.14 4.59 1.35
CA PHE A 15 11.93 3.30 2.00
C PHE A 15 10.47 3.10 2.41
N GLY A 16 9.83 4.13 2.94
CA GLY A 16 8.41 4.10 3.29
C GLY A 16 7.50 3.82 2.08
N VAL A 17 7.77 4.46 0.93
CA VAL A 17 7.03 4.19 -0.32
C VAL A 17 7.24 2.75 -0.78
N ILE A 18 8.48 2.26 -0.82
CA ILE A 18 8.79 0.89 -1.22
C ILE A 18 8.06 -0.10 -0.30
N LEU A 19 8.11 0.11 1.02
CA LEU A 19 7.45 -0.73 1.99
C LEU A 19 5.92 -0.73 1.79
N THR A 20 5.33 0.43 1.51
CA THR A 20 3.90 0.55 1.19
C THR A 20 3.53 -0.29 -0.03
N LEU A 21 4.28 -0.19 -1.12
CA LEU A 21 4.03 -0.96 -2.33
C LEU A 21 4.12 -2.47 -2.09
N VAL A 22 5.10 -2.91 -1.31
CA VAL A 22 5.23 -4.32 -0.92
C VAL A 22 3.99 -4.79 -0.16
N PHE A 23 3.52 -4.00 0.81
CA PHE A 23 2.32 -4.35 1.56
C PHE A 23 1.04 -4.29 0.72
N MET A 24 0.93 -3.39 -0.27
CA MET A 24 -0.20 -3.37 -1.20
C MET A 24 -0.27 -4.68 -1.99
N LEU A 25 0.87 -5.12 -2.54
CA LEU A 25 0.96 -6.39 -3.27
C LEU A 25 0.62 -7.58 -2.38
N LEU A 26 1.12 -7.59 -1.14
CA LEU A 26 0.80 -8.64 -0.17
C LEU A 26 -0.68 -8.63 0.21
N GLY A 27 -1.29 -7.47 0.43
CA GLY A 27 -2.70 -7.33 0.75
C GLY A 27 -3.60 -7.86 -0.37
N PHE A 28 -3.29 -7.50 -1.61
CA PHE A 28 -4.00 -8.03 -2.78
C PHE A 28 -3.84 -9.55 -2.92
N LYS A 29 -2.60 -10.06 -2.83
CA LYS A 29 -2.32 -11.49 -2.97
C LYS A 29 -2.93 -12.32 -1.85
N LEU A 30 -2.98 -11.78 -0.63
CA LEU A 30 -3.64 -12.41 0.50
C LEU A 30 -5.15 -12.48 0.26
N PHE A 31 -5.76 -11.39 -0.19
CA PHE A 31 -7.18 -11.35 -0.52
C PHE A 31 -7.54 -12.35 -1.64
N ASP A 32 -6.74 -12.40 -2.70
CA ASP A 32 -6.92 -13.33 -3.81
C ASP A 32 -6.77 -14.79 -3.38
N LYS A 33 -5.83 -15.08 -2.47
CA LYS A 33 -5.67 -16.44 -1.91
C LYS A 33 -6.81 -16.86 -0.96
N LEU A 34 -7.40 -15.90 -0.25
CA LEU A 34 -8.49 -16.15 0.69
C LEU A 34 -9.85 -16.28 0.00
N THR A 35 -10.01 -15.67 -1.17
CA THR A 35 -11.25 -15.72 -1.93
C THR A 35 -11.30 -16.99 -2.80
N PRO A 36 -12.47 -17.62 -2.96
CA PRO A 36 -12.61 -18.84 -3.76
C PRO A 36 -12.67 -18.58 -5.27
N PHE A 37 -12.44 -17.35 -5.71
CA PHE A 37 -12.54 -16.92 -7.10
C PHE A 37 -11.29 -16.11 -7.50
N ASP A 38 -11.00 -16.07 -8.79
CA ASP A 38 -9.90 -15.25 -9.31
C ASP A 38 -10.28 -13.77 -9.25
N THR A 39 -9.62 -13.04 -8.35
CA THR A 39 -9.89 -11.61 -8.12
C THR A 39 -9.55 -10.79 -9.36
N SER A 40 -8.47 -11.15 -10.06
CA SER A 40 -8.02 -10.42 -11.26
C SER A 40 -9.02 -10.56 -12.40
N LYS A 41 -9.59 -11.77 -12.56
CA LYS A 41 -10.66 -12.02 -13.53
C LYS A 41 -11.94 -11.28 -13.18
N GLN A 42 -12.34 -11.27 -11.91
CA GLN A 42 -13.52 -10.50 -11.48
C GLN A 42 -13.33 -9.00 -11.72
N LEU A 43 -12.11 -8.49 -11.53
CA LEU A 43 -11.77 -7.11 -11.82
C LEU A 43 -11.88 -6.80 -13.33
N SER A 44 -11.40 -7.69 -14.20
CA SER A 44 -11.52 -7.53 -15.67
C SER A 44 -12.96 -7.65 -16.15
N ASP A 45 -13.78 -8.46 -15.48
CA ASP A 45 -15.19 -8.66 -15.78
C ASP A 45 -16.08 -7.50 -15.25
N ASN A 46 -15.47 -6.37 -14.85
CA ASN A 46 -16.15 -5.19 -14.29
C ASN A 46 -16.97 -5.49 -13.02
N ASN A 47 -16.52 -6.44 -12.19
CA ASN A 47 -17.14 -6.67 -10.89
C ASN A 47 -16.82 -5.50 -9.94
N ILE A 48 -17.77 -4.56 -9.86
CA ILE A 48 -17.66 -3.36 -9.02
C ILE A 48 -17.45 -3.72 -7.54
N ALA A 49 -18.04 -4.81 -7.04
CA ALA A 49 -17.89 -5.20 -5.64
C ALA A 49 -16.42 -5.55 -5.32
N VAL A 50 -15.78 -6.34 -6.19
CA VAL A 50 -14.36 -6.68 -6.04
C VAL A 50 -13.48 -5.43 -6.19
N GLY A 51 -13.82 -4.55 -7.13
CA GLY A 51 -13.15 -3.24 -7.31
C GLY A 51 -13.18 -2.38 -6.05
N ILE A 52 -14.34 -2.27 -5.39
CA ILE A 52 -14.49 -1.52 -4.14
C ILE A 52 -13.63 -2.12 -3.03
N VAL A 53 -13.61 -3.46 -2.90
CA VAL A 53 -12.82 -4.13 -1.86
C VAL A 53 -11.32 -3.91 -2.07
N VAL A 54 -10.82 -4.16 -3.29
CA VAL A 54 -9.40 -3.95 -3.62
C VAL A 54 -9.01 -2.48 -3.44
N GLY A 55 -9.85 -1.54 -3.87
CA GLY A 55 -9.65 -0.11 -3.64
C GLY A 55 -9.59 0.24 -2.15
N SER A 56 -10.47 -0.33 -1.34
CA SER A 56 -10.51 -0.12 0.11
C SER A 56 -9.25 -0.63 0.80
N ILE A 57 -8.69 -1.77 0.35
CA ILE A 57 -7.42 -2.30 0.85
C ILE A 57 -6.29 -1.29 0.60
N PHE A 58 -6.20 -0.73 -0.61
CA PHE A 58 -5.15 0.23 -0.95
C PHE A 58 -5.31 1.57 -0.23
N ILE A 59 -6.53 2.08 -0.10
CA ILE A 59 -6.81 3.31 0.66
C ILE A 59 -6.44 3.12 2.13
N GLY A 60 -6.91 2.03 2.75
CA GLY A 60 -6.61 1.73 4.16
C GLY A 60 -5.11 1.59 4.43
N LEU A 61 -4.40 0.90 3.54
CA LEU A 61 -2.96 0.72 3.65
C LEU A 61 -2.20 2.05 3.45
N GLY A 62 -2.62 2.87 2.47
CA GLY A 62 -2.04 4.18 2.23
C GLY A 62 -2.18 5.11 3.44
N ILE A 63 -3.34 5.10 4.09
CA ILE A 63 -3.57 5.85 5.33
C ILE A 63 -2.68 5.32 6.46
N ALA A 64 -2.65 4.00 6.67
CA ALA A 64 -1.87 3.39 7.74
C ALA A 64 -0.38 3.69 7.62
N VAL A 65 0.20 3.50 6.43
CA VAL A 65 1.64 3.74 6.22
C VAL A 65 1.94 5.24 6.19
N GLY A 66 1.07 6.05 5.61
CA GLY A 66 1.19 7.52 5.63
C GLY A 66 1.26 8.08 7.05
N LEU A 67 0.43 7.54 7.96
CA LEU A 67 0.47 7.90 9.38
C LEU A 67 1.79 7.47 10.04
N VAL A 68 2.26 6.24 9.81
CA VAL A 68 3.51 5.74 10.39
C VAL A 68 4.71 6.57 9.91
N ILE A 69 4.78 6.89 8.62
CA ILE A 69 5.85 7.73 8.07
C ILE A 69 5.75 9.15 8.63
N GLY A 70 4.55 9.74 8.64
CA GLY A 70 4.33 11.11 9.12
C GLY A 70 4.64 11.27 10.60
N MET A 71 4.28 10.29 11.44
CA MET A 71 4.60 10.28 12.87
C MET A 71 6.07 9.97 13.14
N GLY A 72 6.74 9.20 12.28
CA GLY A 72 8.16 8.86 12.44
C GLY A 72 9.13 10.00 12.10
N LEU A 73 8.65 11.09 11.49
CA LEU A 73 9.44 12.26 11.09
C LEU A 73 9.30 13.46 12.06
N ASN A 74 8.51 13.31 13.14
CA ASN A 74 8.26 14.34 14.16
C ASN A 74 9.03 14.04 15.45
#